data_AF-C0DC35-F1
#
_entry.id   AF-C0DC35-F1
#
_cell.length_a   1.000
_cell.length_b   1.000
_cell.length_c   1.000
_cell.angle_alpha   90.00
_cell.angle_beta   90.00
_cell.angle_gamma   90.00
#
_symmetry.space_group_name_H-M   'P 1'
#
loop_
_entity.id
_entity.type
_entity.pdbx_description
1 polymer ?
#
loop_
_entity_poly.entity_id
_entity_poly.type
_entity_poly.pdbx_seq_one_letter_code
_entity_poly.pdbx_strand_id
1 'polypeptide(L)'
;MSVADREAQTMVFSTGIFVTLREAGEEPVTLVRRVTDRATNLNRICQVNEVSRRICAGTLAVPEALTRLEEIRRVNQYGLAAKGVSYIWVAFFFGIVLGGTPWDCLGAALVGAALGAVVYVSSRLGLNGFCVNALGAFACGITALLLNRFALPQTSRDIMIVSSIMPLVPGVIFTTAVRDTLNGDYSSGAARMLEAAVVALAVAAGVGASMALFRYLTGGGAAW
;
A
#
# COMPACT_ATOMS: atom_id res chain seq x y z
N MET A 1 24.56 25.74 -31.07
CA MET A 1 23.90 24.46 -31.43
C MET A 1 22.51 24.48 -30.82
N SER A 2 21.49 24.52 -31.67
CA SER A 2 20.10 24.71 -31.24
C SER A 2 19.56 23.45 -30.55
N VAL A 3 18.86 23.61 -29.43
CA VAL A 3 18.13 22.55 -28.71
C VAL A 3 17.02 21.91 -29.58
N ALA A 4 16.74 22.48 -30.76
CA ALA A 4 15.64 22.09 -31.65
C ALA A 4 15.76 20.69 -32.31
N ASP A 5 16.93 20.04 -32.26
CA ASP A 5 17.18 18.76 -32.97
C ASP A 5 17.25 17.52 -32.05
N ARG A 6 16.80 17.66 -30.79
CA ARG A 6 16.77 16.56 -29.81
C ARG A 6 15.34 16.17 -29.48
N GLU A 7 14.97 14.95 -29.84
CA GLU A 7 13.68 14.36 -29.49
C GLU A 7 13.86 13.29 -28.42
N ALA A 8 12.99 13.33 -27.40
CA ALA A 8 12.92 12.31 -26.35
C ALA A 8 11.51 11.72 -26.33
N GLN A 9 11.40 10.41 -26.57
CA GLN A 9 10.16 9.67 -26.43
C GLN A 9 10.27 8.75 -25.22
N THR A 10 9.23 8.74 -24.38
CA THR A 10 9.20 7.92 -23.16
C THR A 10 7.93 7.09 -23.14
N MET A 11 8.08 5.80 -22.88
CA MET A 11 6.98 4.87 -22.66
C MET A 11 7.18 4.20 -21.30
N VAL A 12 6.19 4.33 -20.41
CA VAL A 12 6.23 3.76 -19.07
C VAL A 12 5.17 2.68 -18.98
N PHE A 13 5.59 1.45 -18.78
CA PHE A 13 4.70 0.36 -18.41
C PHE A 13 4.71 0.18 -16.90
N SER A 14 3.86 -0.74 -16.41
CA SER A 14 4.02 -1.24 -15.06
C SER A 14 5.48 -1.69 -14.88
N THR A 15 5.94 -2.77 -15.53
CA THR A 15 7.22 -3.43 -15.22
C THR A 15 8.49 -2.80 -15.80
N GLY A 16 8.41 -1.71 -16.57
CA GLY A 16 9.59 -1.13 -17.21
C GLY A 16 9.39 0.30 -17.71
N ILE A 17 10.51 1.02 -17.78
CA ILE A 17 10.62 2.36 -18.35
C ILE A 17 11.45 2.25 -19.63
N PHE A 18 10.92 2.76 -20.73
CA PHE A 18 11.56 2.80 -22.04
C PHE A 18 11.77 4.26 -22.40
N VAL A 19 13.02 4.65 -22.65
CA VAL A 19 13.39 5.99 -23.07
C VAL A 19 14.17 5.89 -24.36
N THR A 20 13.68 6.55 -25.40
CA THR A 20 14.36 6.67 -26.69
C THR A 20 14.80 8.11 -26.88
N LEU A 21 16.08 8.31 -27.10
CA LEU A 21 16.68 9.60 -27.42
C LEU A 21 17.12 9.60 -28.87
N ARG A 22 16.74 10.65 -29.60
CA ARG A 22 17.17 10.90 -30.98
C ARG A 22 17.82 12.27 -31.05
N GLU A 23 19.06 12.30 -31.54
CA GLU A 23 19.79 13.51 -31.87
C GLU A 23 20.06 13.53 -33.38
N ALA A 24 19.95 14.69 -34.02
CA ALA A 24 20.11 14.79 -35.47
C ALA A 24 21.50 14.33 -35.93
N GLY A 25 21.52 13.34 -36.82
CA GLY A 25 22.74 12.74 -37.35
C GLY A 25 23.26 11.53 -36.59
N GLU A 26 22.62 11.14 -35.47
CA GLU A 26 22.97 9.93 -34.71
C GLU A 26 21.88 8.87 -34.77
N GLU A 27 22.27 7.60 -34.59
CA GLU A 27 21.29 6.51 -34.45
C GLU A 27 20.50 6.67 -33.15
N PRO A 28 19.18 6.42 -33.16
CA PRO A 28 18.37 6.55 -31.96
C PRO A 28 18.80 5.53 -30.90
N VAL A 29 19.07 6.00 -29.69
CA VAL A 29 19.45 5.14 -28.56
C VAL A 29 18.23 4.89 -27.68
N THR A 30 17.91 3.61 -27.47
CA THR A 30 16.82 3.21 -26.57
C THR A 30 17.38 2.56 -25.31
N LEU A 31 17.05 3.14 -24.16
CA LEU A 31 17.37 2.60 -22.84
C LEU A 31 16.12 1.97 -22.24
N VAL A 32 16.24 0.70 -21.83
CA VAL A 32 15.18 -0.02 -21.12
C VAL A 32 15.61 -0.29 -19.70
N ARG A 33 14.80 0.13 -18.73
CA ARG A 33 15.05 -0.14 -17.31
C ARG A 33 13.87 -0.88 -16.70
N ARG A 34 14.12 -2.10 -16.22
CA ARG A 34 13.13 -2.89 -15.48
C ARG A 34 12.90 -2.28 -14.09
N VAL A 35 11.64 -2.22 -13.68
CA VAL A 35 11.22 -1.79 -12.33
C VAL A 35 10.88 -3.04 -11.52
N THR A 36 11.80 -3.45 -10.63
CA THR A 36 11.70 -4.66 -9.80
C THR A 36 10.87 -4.45 -8.53
N ASP A 37 11.06 -3.32 -7.87
CA ASP A 37 10.42 -3.02 -6.59
C ASP A 37 9.41 -1.89 -6.74
N ARG A 38 8.23 -2.08 -6.14
CA ARG A 38 7.15 -1.10 -6.13
C ARG A 38 6.66 -0.91 -4.71
N ALA A 39 6.47 0.34 -4.34
CA ALA A 39 5.76 0.72 -3.14
C ALA A 39 5.06 2.05 -3.39
N THR A 40 3.91 2.25 -2.76
CA THR A 40 3.22 3.53 -2.80
C THR A 40 3.80 4.43 -1.71
N ASN A 41 4.60 5.42 -2.09
CA ASN A 41 5.07 6.46 -1.19
C ASN A 41 4.79 7.84 -1.81
N LEU A 42 3.65 8.43 -1.40
CA LEU A 42 3.20 9.72 -1.92
C LEU A 42 4.18 10.86 -1.61
N ASN A 43 4.90 10.79 -0.50
CA ASN A 43 5.93 11.77 -0.17
C ASN A 43 7.09 11.72 -1.18
N ARG A 44 7.60 10.52 -1.51
CA ARG A 44 8.63 10.37 -2.55
C ARG A 44 8.15 10.83 -3.91
N ILE A 45 6.90 10.53 -4.27
CA ILE A 45 6.30 11.00 -5.53
C ILE A 45 6.27 12.53 -5.57
N CYS A 46 5.87 13.18 -4.47
CA CYS A 46 5.86 14.64 -4.37
C CYS A 46 7.27 15.23 -4.55
N GLN A 47 8.27 14.69 -3.83
CA GLN A 47 9.66 15.15 -3.90
C GLN A 47 10.26 14.97 -5.30
N VAL A 48 10.01 13.83 -5.96
CA VAL A 48 10.47 13.59 -7.35
C VAL A 48 9.78 14.56 -8.32
N ASN A 49 8.49 14.83 -8.15
CA ASN A 49 7.76 15.80 -8.97
C ASN A 49 8.29 17.22 -8.76
N GLU A 50 8.70 17.59 -7.55
CA GLU A 50 9.31 18.88 -7.28
C GLU A 50 10.67 19.04 -7.97
N VAL A 51 11.51 17.99 -7.94
CA VAL A 51 12.77 17.95 -8.71
C VAL A 51 12.49 18.16 -10.20
N SER A 52 11.52 17.43 -10.76
CA SER A 52 11.10 17.57 -12.17
C SER A 52 10.69 19.01 -12.52
N ARG A 53 9.80 19.61 -11.72
CA ARG A 53 9.35 21.00 -11.92
C ARG A 53 10.50 22.01 -11.85
N ARG A 54 11.45 21.81 -10.93
CA ARG A 54 12.61 22.70 -10.78
C ARG A 54 13.58 22.63 -11.95
N ILE A 55 13.77 21.44 -12.53
CA ILE A 55 14.54 21.26 -13.78
C ILE A 55 13.83 22.00 -14.92
N CYS A 56 12.51 21.81 -15.08
CA CYS A 56 11.73 22.50 -16.12
C CYS A 56 11.76 24.02 -15.96
N ALA A 57 11.82 24.52 -14.72
CA ALA A 57 11.94 25.94 -14.42
C ALA A 57 13.37 26.50 -14.56
N GLY A 58 14.38 25.67 -14.89
CA GLY A 58 15.78 26.09 -15.00
C GLY A 58 16.44 26.44 -13.66
N THR A 59 15.83 26.09 -12.53
CA THR A 59 16.28 26.45 -11.16
C THR A 59 17.12 25.36 -10.49
N LEU A 60 17.40 24.27 -11.20
CA LEU A 60 18.13 23.11 -10.69
C LEU A 60 18.95 22.50 -11.82
N ALA A 61 20.26 22.36 -11.62
CA ALA A 61 21.15 21.73 -12.59
C ALA A 61 20.97 20.20 -12.60
N VAL A 62 21.21 19.57 -13.76
CA VAL A 62 21.04 18.11 -13.94
C VAL A 62 21.89 17.27 -12.95
N PRO A 63 23.18 17.58 -12.69
CA PRO A 63 23.96 16.83 -11.70
C PRO A 63 23.38 16.94 -10.28
N GLU A 64 22.93 18.14 -9.89
CA GLU A 64 22.32 18.38 -8.58
C GLU A 64 20.97 17.66 -8.44
N ALA A 65 20.19 17.61 -9.52
CA ALA A 65 18.95 16.83 -9.56
C ALA A 65 19.22 15.33 -9.35
N LEU A 66 20.31 14.79 -9.91
CA LEU A 66 20.69 13.39 -9.70
C LEU A 66 21.01 13.13 -8.23
N THR A 67 21.80 13.99 -7.58
CA THR A 67 22.11 13.88 -6.15
C THR A 67 20.85 13.93 -5.29
N ARG A 68 19.93 14.87 -5.58
CA ARG A 68 18.64 14.97 -4.88
C ARG A 68 17.81 13.69 -5.02
N LEU A 69 17.76 13.08 -6.22
CA LEU A 69 17.05 11.82 -6.44
C LEU A 69 17.65 10.66 -5.64
N GLU A 70 18.97 10.62 -5.47
CA GLU A 70 19.64 9.64 -4.62
C GLU A 70 19.34 9.83 -3.13
N GLU A 71 19.27 11.08 -2.67
CA GLU A 71 18.85 11.41 -1.30
C GLU A 71 17.41 10.93 -1.05
N ILE A 72 16.47 11.30 -1.93
CA ILE A 72 15.05 10.89 -1.84
C ILE A 72 14.92 9.37 -1.76
N ARG A 73 15.76 8.62 -2.49
CA ARG A 73 15.80 7.16 -2.45
C ARG A 73 16.19 6.61 -1.08
N ARG A 74 17.11 7.27 -0.36
CA ARG A 74 17.68 6.81 0.92
C ARG A 74 16.83 7.17 2.14
N VAL A 75 16.02 8.23 2.08
CA VAL A 75 15.23 8.65 3.24
C VAL A 75 14.18 7.60 3.60
N ASN A 76 14.25 7.10 4.84
CA ASN A 76 13.18 6.36 5.49
C ASN A 76 12.42 7.33 6.41
N GLN A 77 11.22 7.72 6.00
CA GLN A 77 10.48 8.82 6.62
C GLN A 77 10.04 8.53 8.07
N TYR A 78 9.77 7.26 8.39
CA TYR A 78 9.25 6.87 9.70
C TYR A 78 9.93 5.61 10.23
N GLY A 79 10.30 5.65 11.51
CA GLY A 79 10.81 4.48 12.24
C GLY A 79 9.76 3.38 12.39
N LEU A 80 10.22 2.16 12.69
CA LEU A 80 9.36 0.98 12.83
C LEU A 80 8.34 1.15 13.98
N ALA A 81 8.75 1.77 15.08
CA ALA A 81 7.85 2.07 16.20
C ALA A 81 6.73 3.03 15.81
N ALA A 82 7.05 4.10 15.07
CA ALA A 82 6.05 5.05 14.58
C ALA A 82 5.05 4.39 13.61
N LYS A 83 5.53 3.49 12.74
CA LYS A 83 4.65 2.68 11.87
C LYS A 83 3.74 1.77 12.69
N GLY A 84 4.26 1.08 13.71
CA GLY A 84 3.47 0.25 14.60
C GLY A 84 2.36 1.02 15.30
N VAL A 85 2.70 2.17 15.91
CA VAL A 85 1.74 3.07 16.57
C VAL A 85 0.70 3.61 15.59
N SER A 86 1.07 3.85 14.32
CA SER A 86 0.12 4.31 13.31
C SER A 86 -0.99 3.28 13.03
N TYR A 87 -0.70 1.97 13.03
CA TYR A 87 -1.74 0.94 12.84
C TYR A 87 -2.77 0.95 13.96
N ILE A 88 -2.34 1.21 15.20
CA ILE A 88 -3.22 1.33 16.38
C ILE A 88 -4.18 2.49 16.19
N TRP A 89 -3.65 3.68 15.89
CA TRP A 89 -4.46 4.89 15.75
C TRP A 89 -5.37 4.85 14.53
N VAL A 90 -4.89 4.32 13.40
CA VAL A 90 -5.72 4.19 12.19
C VAL A 90 -6.91 3.28 12.48
N ALA A 91 -6.69 2.12 13.12
CA ALA A 91 -7.78 1.23 13.49
C ALA A 91 -8.76 1.89 14.48
N PHE A 92 -8.25 2.62 15.48
CA PHE A 92 -9.09 3.36 16.43
C PHE A 92 -10.00 4.38 15.74
N PHE A 93 -9.43 5.23 14.88
CA PHE A 93 -10.19 6.28 14.18
C PHE A 93 -11.15 5.72 13.14
N PHE A 94 -10.81 4.63 12.47
CA PHE A 94 -11.77 3.95 11.60
C PHE A 94 -12.96 3.36 12.39
N GLY A 95 -12.74 2.92 13.64
CA GLY A 95 -13.82 2.56 14.55
C GLY A 95 -14.82 3.69 14.76
N ILE A 96 -14.32 4.92 14.92
CA ILE A 96 -15.17 6.12 15.05
C ILE A 96 -15.91 6.40 13.73
N VAL A 97 -15.21 6.36 12.59
CA VAL A 97 -15.80 6.61 11.26
C VAL A 97 -16.92 5.61 10.95
N LEU A 98 -16.79 4.36 11.39
CA LEU A 98 -17.77 3.30 11.19
C LEU A 98 -18.92 3.34 12.23
N GLY A 99 -18.97 4.35 13.09
CA GLY A 99 -20.04 4.52 14.08
C GLY A 99 -19.93 3.57 15.28
N GLY A 100 -18.73 3.08 15.58
CA GLY A 100 -18.47 2.24 16.75
C GLY A 100 -18.60 2.97 18.07
N THR A 101 -18.92 2.21 19.12
CA THR A 101 -18.85 2.70 20.50
C THR A 101 -17.39 2.96 20.89
N PRO A 102 -17.13 3.74 21.96
CA PRO A 102 -15.76 3.94 22.47
C PRO A 102 -15.04 2.62 22.80
N TRP A 103 -15.78 1.60 23.23
CA TRP A 103 -15.26 0.26 23.49
C TRP A 103 -14.89 -0.48 22.20
N ASP A 104 -15.67 -0.32 21.13
CA ASP A 104 -15.33 -0.87 19.81
C ASP A 104 -14.05 -0.25 19.27
N CYS A 105 -13.89 1.07 19.44
CA CYS A 105 -12.71 1.79 19.00
C CYS A 105 -11.46 1.34 19.77
N LEU A 106 -11.57 1.17 21.10
CA LEU A 106 -10.49 0.64 21.92
C LEU A 106 -10.13 -0.80 21.53
N GLY A 107 -11.14 -1.64 21.29
CA GLY A 107 -10.96 -2.99 20.77
C GLY A 107 -10.26 -2.98 19.40
N ALA A 108 -10.69 -2.13 18.47
CA ALA A 108 -10.06 -1.95 17.16
C ALA A 108 -8.60 -1.51 17.29
N ALA A 109 -8.26 -0.65 18.25
CA ALA A 109 -6.88 -0.23 18.52
C ALA A 109 -6.00 -1.41 18.93
N LEU A 110 -6.49 -2.30 19.80
CA LEU A 110 -5.77 -3.52 20.20
C LEU A 110 -5.58 -4.49 19.02
N VAL A 111 -6.60 -4.62 18.16
CA VAL A 111 -6.49 -5.41 16.93
C VAL A 111 -5.50 -4.77 15.95
N GLY A 112 -5.48 -3.44 15.84
CA GLY A 112 -4.49 -2.69 15.07
C GLY A 112 -3.06 -2.89 15.58
N ALA A 113 -2.86 -3.05 16.88
CA ALA A 113 -1.57 -3.43 17.45
C ALA A 113 -1.13 -4.83 17.00
N ALA A 114 -2.06 -5.80 16.98
CA ALA A 114 -1.79 -7.14 16.47
C ALA A 114 -1.42 -7.12 14.98
N LEU A 115 -2.10 -6.30 14.17
CA LEU A 115 -1.74 -6.09 12.77
C LEU A 115 -0.32 -5.52 12.62
N GLY A 116 0.01 -4.48 13.38
CA GLY A 116 1.33 -3.88 13.38
C GLY A 116 2.44 -4.87 13.74
N ALA A 117 2.18 -5.77 14.70
CA ALA A 117 3.10 -6.84 15.07
C ALA A 117 3.30 -7.86 13.94
N VAL A 118 2.22 -8.29 13.27
CA VAL A 118 2.31 -9.21 12.13
C VAL A 118 3.07 -8.59 10.97
N VAL A 119 2.81 -7.33 10.64
CA VAL A 119 3.55 -6.62 9.58
C VAL A 119 5.04 -6.52 9.95
N TYR A 120 5.35 -6.21 11.20
CA TYR A 120 6.73 -6.16 11.68
C TYR A 120 7.45 -7.52 11.54
N VAL A 121 6.84 -8.59 12.04
CA VAL A 121 7.43 -9.95 11.96
C VAL A 121 7.57 -10.39 10.51
N SER A 122 6.55 -10.16 9.68
CA SER A 122 6.57 -10.55 8.28
C SER A 122 7.65 -9.81 7.48
N SER A 123 7.94 -8.55 7.83
CA SER A 123 9.04 -7.78 7.24
C SER A 123 10.42 -8.37 7.57
N ARG A 124 10.58 -9.01 8.73
CA ARG A 124 11.81 -9.71 9.13
C ARG A 124 11.98 -11.06 8.44
N LEU A 125 10.88 -11.72 8.12
CA LEU A 125 10.85 -13.02 7.45
C LEU A 125 10.95 -12.93 5.92
N GLY A 126 10.83 -11.72 5.35
CA GLY A 126 10.88 -11.53 3.89
C GLY A 126 9.67 -12.10 3.16
N LEU A 127 8.50 -12.13 3.80
CA LEU A 127 7.28 -12.65 3.18
C LEU A 127 6.79 -11.75 2.05
N ASN A 128 6.20 -12.35 1.01
CA ASN A 128 5.55 -11.61 -0.07
C ASN A 128 4.30 -10.87 0.45
N GLY A 129 3.94 -9.74 -0.18
CA GLY A 129 2.80 -8.89 0.18
C GLY A 129 1.47 -9.64 0.28
N PHE A 130 1.23 -10.65 -0.58
CA PHE A 130 0.05 -11.52 -0.46
C PHE A 130 -0.01 -12.21 0.92
N CYS A 131 1.08 -12.85 1.34
CA CYS A 131 1.16 -13.55 2.62
C CYS A 131 1.05 -12.56 3.80
N VAL A 132 1.69 -11.39 3.70
CA VAL A 132 1.60 -10.34 4.72
C VAL A 132 0.15 -9.90 4.90
N ASN A 133 -0.56 -9.65 3.80
CA ASN A 133 -1.96 -9.20 3.84
C ASN A 133 -2.90 -10.29 4.36
N ALA A 134 -2.73 -11.53 3.93
CA ALA A 134 -3.54 -12.65 4.40
C ALA A 134 -3.31 -12.95 5.89
N LEU A 135 -2.06 -13.02 6.34
CA LEU A 135 -1.72 -13.24 7.75
C LEU A 135 -2.13 -12.06 8.63
N GLY A 136 -1.94 -10.83 8.16
CA GLY A 136 -2.36 -9.62 8.86
C GLY A 136 -3.88 -9.59 9.05
N ALA A 137 -4.65 -9.87 7.99
CA ALA A 137 -6.10 -9.94 8.05
C ALA A 137 -6.61 -11.10 8.93
N PHE A 138 -5.94 -12.25 8.88
CA PHE A 138 -6.23 -13.38 9.76
C PHE A 138 -6.00 -13.03 11.24
N ALA A 139 -4.88 -12.39 11.55
CA ALA A 139 -4.58 -11.91 12.90
C ALA A 139 -5.59 -10.88 13.38
N CYS A 140 -6.00 -9.95 12.51
CA CYS A 140 -7.05 -8.99 12.84
C CYS A 140 -8.35 -9.70 13.24
N GLY A 141 -8.81 -10.63 12.40
CA GLY A 141 -10.03 -11.37 12.64
C GLY A 141 -9.98 -12.20 13.92
N ILE A 142 -8.92 -13.00 14.13
CA ILE A 142 -8.84 -13.85 15.31
C ILE A 142 -8.73 -13.04 16.61
N THR A 143 -7.94 -11.96 16.61
CA THR A 143 -7.79 -11.09 17.78
C THR A 143 -9.10 -10.37 18.10
N ALA A 144 -9.83 -9.87 17.11
CA ALA A 144 -11.13 -9.24 17.32
C ALA A 144 -12.16 -10.22 17.90
N LEU A 145 -12.22 -11.45 17.38
CA LEU A 145 -13.13 -12.49 17.86
C LEU A 145 -12.80 -12.93 19.29
N LEU A 146 -11.51 -13.10 19.61
CA LEU A 146 -11.05 -13.43 20.97
C LEU A 146 -11.32 -12.30 21.96
N LEU A 147 -11.01 -11.05 21.59
CA LEU A 147 -11.27 -9.88 22.43
C LEU A 147 -12.76 -9.75 22.73
N ASN A 148 -13.62 -9.89 21.72
CA ASN A 148 -15.05 -9.85 21.95
C ASN A 148 -15.51 -10.97 22.89
N ARG A 149 -15.07 -12.21 22.65
CA ARG A 149 -15.56 -13.34 23.45
C ARG A 149 -15.13 -13.29 24.91
N PHE A 150 -13.90 -12.85 25.19
CA PHE A 150 -13.30 -12.99 26.53
C PHE A 150 -13.11 -11.67 27.29
N ALA A 151 -12.84 -10.57 26.61
CA ALA A 151 -12.48 -9.30 27.25
C ALA A 151 -13.58 -8.22 27.12
N LEU A 152 -14.25 -8.16 25.98
CA LEU A 152 -15.17 -7.10 25.59
C LEU A 152 -16.46 -7.67 24.95
N PRO A 153 -17.29 -8.44 25.68
CA PRO A 153 -18.48 -9.11 25.12
C PRO A 153 -19.57 -8.15 24.62
N GLN A 154 -19.54 -6.89 25.04
CA GLN A 154 -20.51 -5.87 24.63
C GLN A 154 -20.10 -5.12 23.35
N THR A 155 -18.92 -5.40 22.79
CA THR A 155 -18.45 -4.74 21.56
C THR A 155 -18.97 -5.41 20.29
N SER A 156 -18.94 -4.68 19.19
CA SER A 156 -19.20 -5.22 17.85
C SER A 156 -17.91 -5.81 17.27
N ARG A 157 -17.93 -7.14 17.06
CA ARG A 157 -16.87 -7.87 16.36
C ARG A 157 -16.63 -7.31 14.96
N ASP A 158 -17.71 -7.02 14.24
CA ASP A 158 -17.64 -6.57 12.85
C ASP A 158 -16.97 -5.20 12.74
N ILE A 159 -17.31 -4.27 13.64
CA ILE A 159 -16.66 -2.96 13.68
C ILE A 159 -15.17 -3.10 13.98
N MET A 160 -14.78 -3.91 14.97
CA MET A 160 -13.37 -4.13 15.28
C MET A 160 -12.59 -4.70 14.08
N ILE A 161 -13.13 -5.73 13.43
CA ILE A 161 -12.50 -6.38 12.27
C ILE A 161 -12.37 -5.36 11.13
N VAL A 162 -13.49 -4.78 10.68
CA VAL A 162 -13.50 -3.88 9.51
C VAL A 162 -12.60 -2.66 9.75
N SER A 163 -12.61 -2.09 10.95
CA SER A 163 -11.74 -0.95 11.29
C SER A 163 -10.26 -1.29 11.22
N SER A 164 -9.89 -2.46 11.74
CA SER A 164 -8.49 -2.89 11.81
C SER A 164 -7.89 -3.32 10.46
N ILE A 165 -8.68 -3.82 9.52
CA ILE A 165 -8.19 -4.26 8.20
C ILE A 165 -8.07 -3.13 7.18
N MET A 166 -8.65 -1.94 7.45
CA MET A 166 -8.60 -0.78 6.54
C MET A 166 -7.19 -0.42 6.03
N PRO A 167 -6.10 -0.49 6.82
CA PRO A 167 -4.75 -0.27 6.32
C PRO A 167 -4.28 -1.25 5.23
N LEU A 168 -4.89 -2.44 5.15
CA LEU A 168 -4.57 -3.47 4.16
C LEU A 168 -5.39 -3.32 2.87
N VAL A 169 -6.44 -2.50 2.88
CA VAL A 169 -7.35 -2.35 1.74
C VAL A 169 -6.63 -1.59 0.62
N PRO A 170 -6.67 -2.08 -0.63
CA PRO A 170 -5.89 -1.53 -1.74
C PRO A 170 -6.52 -0.28 -2.37
N GLY A 171 -6.93 0.71 -1.56
CA GLY A 171 -7.67 1.88 -2.03
C GLY A 171 -6.91 2.76 -3.02
N VAL A 172 -5.62 3.04 -2.77
CA VAL A 172 -4.80 3.87 -3.67
C VAL A 172 -4.52 3.17 -5.01
N ILE A 173 -4.28 1.86 -4.99
CA ILE A 173 -4.03 1.08 -6.20
C ILE A 173 -5.32 1.02 -7.03
N PHE A 174 -6.46 0.75 -6.40
CA PHE A 174 -7.76 0.72 -7.05
C PHE A 174 -8.11 2.07 -7.70
N THR A 175 -8.01 3.17 -6.96
CA THR A 175 -8.29 4.51 -7.51
C THR A 175 -7.37 4.87 -8.67
N THR A 176 -6.09 4.49 -8.59
CA THR A 176 -5.16 4.73 -9.71
C THR A 176 -5.46 3.82 -10.90
N ALA A 177 -5.88 2.57 -10.70
CA ALA A 177 -6.29 1.66 -11.77
C ALA A 177 -7.46 2.22 -12.59
N VAL A 178 -8.49 2.72 -11.91
CA VAL A 178 -9.64 3.38 -12.54
C VAL A 178 -9.19 4.62 -13.31
N ARG A 179 -8.34 5.46 -12.71
CA ARG A 179 -7.80 6.65 -13.36
C ARG A 179 -7.01 6.31 -14.63
N ASP A 180 -6.11 5.33 -14.58
CA ASP A 180 -5.28 4.93 -15.72
C ASP A 180 -6.15 4.40 -16.88
N THR A 181 -7.17 3.60 -16.53
CA THR A 181 -8.17 3.08 -17.48
C THR A 181 -8.93 4.21 -18.17
N LEU A 182 -9.42 5.20 -17.41
CA LEU A 182 -10.17 6.35 -17.94
C LEU A 182 -9.32 7.28 -18.81
N ASN A 183 -8.00 7.32 -18.59
CA ASN A 183 -7.06 8.08 -19.42
C ASN A 183 -6.60 7.32 -20.67
N GLY A 184 -7.13 6.12 -20.93
CA GLY A 184 -6.80 5.31 -22.11
C GLY A 184 -5.58 4.39 -21.93
N ASP A 185 -4.94 4.36 -20.76
CA ASP A 185 -3.89 3.39 -20.45
C ASP A 185 -4.51 2.12 -19.84
N TYR A 186 -5.16 1.35 -20.71
CA TYR A 186 -5.82 0.10 -20.34
C TYR A 186 -4.83 -0.95 -19.83
N SER A 187 -3.58 -0.92 -20.30
CA SER A 187 -2.56 -1.89 -19.91
C SER A 187 -2.13 -1.71 -18.45
N SER A 188 -1.84 -0.46 -18.04
CA SER A 188 -1.55 -0.11 -16.65
C SER A 188 -2.79 -0.29 -15.78
N GLY A 189 -3.95 0.18 -16.26
CA GLY A 189 -5.23 0.05 -15.57
C GLY A 189 -5.58 -1.40 -15.21
N ALA A 190 -5.53 -2.31 -16.19
CA ALA A 190 -5.83 -3.73 -15.97
C ALA A 190 -4.84 -4.39 -15.00
N ALA A 191 -3.53 -4.10 -15.13
CA ALA A 191 -2.52 -4.65 -14.24
C ALA A 191 -2.73 -4.21 -12.77
N ARG A 192 -3.01 -2.93 -12.53
CA ARG A 192 -3.29 -2.41 -11.18
C ARG A 192 -4.62 -2.91 -10.63
N MET A 193 -5.63 -3.09 -11.48
CA MET A 193 -6.92 -3.66 -11.05
C MET A 193 -6.74 -5.10 -10.57
N LEU A 194 -5.95 -5.90 -11.30
CA LEU A 194 -5.61 -7.25 -10.88
C LEU A 194 -4.83 -7.27 -9.56
N GLU A 195 -3.86 -6.37 -9.40
CA GLU A 195 -3.11 -6.22 -8.14
C GLU A 195 -4.06 -5.90 -6.96
N ALA A 196 -4.98 -4.96 -7.13
CA ALA A 196 -5.98 -4.63 -6.12
C ALA A 196 -6.90 -5.83 -5.81
N ALA A 197 -7.33 -6.57 -6.82
CA ALA A 197 -8.16 -7.77 -6.62
C ALA A 197 -7.41 -8.87 -5.83
N VAL A 198 -6.13 -9.11 -6.14
CA VAL A 198 -5.30 -10.08 -5.42
C VAL A 198 -5.14 -9.68 -3.94
N VAL A 199 -4.92 -8.39 -3.66
CA VAL A 199 -4.84 -7.90 -2.28
C VAL A 199 -6.19 -8.05 -1.55
N ALA A 200 -7.30 -7.69 -2.20
CA ALA A 200 -8.63 -7.84 -1.62
C ALA A 200 -8.96 -9.30 -1.31
N LEU A 201 -8.63 -10.22 -2.21
CA LEU A 201 -8.78 -11.67 -2.01
C LEU A 201 -7.92 -12.17 -0.84
N ALA A 202 -6.68 -11.70 -0.71
CA ALA A 202 -5.81 -12.06 0.40
C ALA A 202 -6.43 -11.65 1.76
N VAL A 203 -6.94 -10.42 1.85
CA VAL A 203 -7.59 -9.90 3.05
C VAL A 203 -8.88 -10.68 3.34
N ALA A 204 -9.73 -10.91 2.34
CA ALA A 204 -10.97 -11.66 2.49
C ALA A 204 -10.70 -13.11 2.94
N ALA A 205 -9.71 -13.77 2.35
CA ALA A 205 -9.29 -15.12 2.74
C ALA A 205 -8.77 -15.16 4.17
N GLY A 206 -7.96 -14.17 4.58
CA GLY A 206 -7.43 -14.06 5.94
C GLY A 206 -8.54 -13.92 6.99
N VAL A 207 -9.45 -12.96 6.80
CA VAL A 207 -10.59 -12.77 7.71
C VAL A 207 -11.50 -14.00 7.70
N GLY A 208 -11.87 -14.52 6.52
CA GLY A 208 -12.73 -15.69 6.39
C GLY A 208 -12.15 -16.94 7.07
N ALA A 209 -10.85 -17.19 6.90
CA ALA A 209 -10.14 -18.28 7.57
C ALA A 209 -10.15 -18.11 9.11
N SER A 210 -9.97 -16.88 9.61
CA SER A 210 -10.03 -16.62 11.05
C SER A 210 -11.42 -16.88 11.64
N MET A 211 -12.48 -16.48 10.93
CA MET A 211 -13.86 -16.74 11.34
C MET A 211 -14.19 -18.23 11.31
N ALA A 212 -13.77 -18.94 10.27
CA ALA A 212 -13.97 -20.38 10.14
C ALA A 212 -13.25 -21.16 11.26
N LEU A 213 -11.99 -20.79 11.54
CA LEU A 213 -11.21 -21.41 12.62
C LEU A 213 -11.86 -21.14 13.98
N PHE A 214 -12.25 -19.90 14.25
CA PHE A 214 -12.89 -19.54 15.51
C PHE A 214 -14.18 -20.33 15.71
N ARG A 215 -15.02 -20.44 14.67
CA ARG A 215 -16.25 -21.24 14.70
C ARG A 215 -15.99 -22.71 14.99
N TYR A 216 -14.94 -23.28 14.40
CA TYR A 216 -14.56 -24.68 14.66
C TYR A 216 -14.16 -24.88 16.13
N LEU A 217 -13.36 -23.96 16.69
CA LEU A 217 -12.86 -24.03 18.06
C LEU A 217 -13.95 -23.81 19.11
N THR A 218 -14.91 -22.92 18.87
CA THR A 218 -15.98 -22.63 19.84
C THR A 218 -17.15 -23.62 19.80
N GLY A 219 -17.09 -24.63 18.93
CA GLY A 219 -18.20 -25.54 18.65
C GLY A 219 -19.28 -24.83 17.83
N GLY A 220 -19.70 -25.41 16.71
CA GLY A 220 -20.57 -24.76 15.71
C GLY A 220 -21.99 -24.37 16.16
N GLY A 221 -22.29 -24.32 17.46
CA GLY A 221 -23.58 -23.97 18.04
C GLY A 221 -23.54 -22.64 18.83
N ALA A 222 -24.42 -21.72 18.43
CA ALA A 222 -24.94 -20.61 19.22
C ALA A 222 -23.94 -19.56 19.75
N ALA A 223 -23.37 -18.75 18.84
CA ALA A 223 -22.85 -17.42 19.19
C ALA A 223 -22.73 -16.51 17.94
N TRP A 224 -23.81 -16.42 17.17
CA TRP A 224 -24.00 -15.37 16.16
C TRP A 224 -25.26 -14.61 16.53
#